data_AF-A0A7S2I1M5-F1
#
_entry.id   AF-A0A7S2I1M5-F1
#
_cell.length_a   1.000
_cell.length_b   1.000
_cell.length_c   1.000
_cell.angle_alpha   90.00
_cell.angle_beta   90.00
_cell.angle_gamma   90.00
#
_symmetry.space_group_name_H-M   'P 1'
#
loop_
_entity.id
_entity.type
_entity.pdbx_description
1 polymer ?
#
loop_
_entity_poly.entity_id
_entity_poly.type
_entity_poly.pdbx_seq_one_letter_code
_entity_poly.pdbx_strand_id
1 'polypeptide(L)'
;ERHLLRSQIARITATCTLAVKDFYEMEEDDDGKKTMKEKEDAAVPGPDELKTEGGWCHCAPFLLSTGKSSWPDLEKLQEKAEEGLISEDIVRDLQKQQDNEAAHEMLEGIEEDLAELKPEGAETSPA
;
A
#
# COMPACT_ATOMS: atom_id res chain seq x y z
N GLU A 1 23.01 -8.96 9.19
CA GLU A 1 21.82 -9.80 9.51
C GLU A 1 20.63 -8.99 10.03
N ARG A 2 20.70 -8.30 11.18
CA ARG A 2 19.59 -7.50 11.75
C ARG A 2 18.84 -6.59 10.76
N HIS A 3 19.58 -5.81 9.96
CA HIS A 3 18.97 -4.87 9.01
C HIS A 3 18.31 -5.56 7.81
N LEU A 4 18.89 -6.69 7.36
CA LEU A 4 18.32 -7.51 6.30
C LEU A 4 17.02 -8.18 6.78
N LEU A 5 17.03 -8.72 8.00
CA LEU A 5 15.81 -9.27 8.59
C LEU A 5 14.72 -8.20 8.74
N ARG A 6 15.09 -6.99 9.17
CA ARG A 6 14.11 -5.90 9.32
C ARG A 6 13.52 -5.45 7.97
N SER A 7 14.32 -5.41 6.90
CA SER A 7 13.81 -5.08 5.57
C SER A 7 12.90 -6.17 5.02
N GLN A 8 13.21 -7.45 5.25
CA GLN A 8 12.33 -8.56 4.88
C GLN A 8 11.00 -8.50 5.63
N ILE A 9 11.03 -8.25 6.95
CA ILE A 9 9.81 -8.05 7.75
C ILE A 9 8.98 -6.90 7.17
N ALA A 10 9.59 -5.75 6.86
CA ALA A 10 8.85 -4.62 6.31
C ALA A 10 8.15 -4.96 4.98
N ARG A 11 8.84 -5.65 4.06
CA ARG A 11 8.27 -6.10 2.79
C ARG A 11 7.13 -7.10 2.98
N ILE A 12 7.34 -8.13 3.82
CA ILE A 12 6.31 -9.14 4.08
C ILE A 12 5.11 -8.50 4.76
N THR A 13 5.31 -7.59 5.72
CA THR A 13 4.22 -6.89 6.38
C THR A 13 3.41 -6.07 5.38
N ALA A 14 4.06 -5.29 4.51
CA ALA A 14 3.35 -4.47 3.52
C ALA A 14 2.52 -5.30 2.52
N THR A 15 3.00 -6.48 2.10
CA THR A 15 2.35 -7.28 1.05
C THR A 15 1.42 -8.39 1.56
N CYS A 16 1.66 -8.92 2.77
CA CYS A 16 0.96 -10.11 3.27
C CYS A 16 0.08 -9.85 4.50
N THR A 17 -0.05 -8.60 4.95
CA THR A 17 -0.90 -8.26 6.09
C THR A 17 -2.27 -7.84 5.58
N LEU A 18 -3.23 -8.76 5.70
CA LEU A 18 -4.57 -8.62 5.14
C LEU A 18 -5.61 -8.50 6.24
N ALA A 19 -6.71 -7.83 5.91
CA ALA A 19 -7.93 -7.79 6.68
C ALA A 19 -9.10 -8.30 5.84
N VAL A 20 -10.17 -8.63 6.54
CA VAL A 20 -11.45 -8.94 5.91
C VAL A 20 -12.00 -7.66 5.27
N LYS A 21 -12.45 -7.77 4.02
CA LYS A 21 -13.03 -6.64 3.27
C LYS A 21 -14.21 -6.06 4.05
N ASP A 22 -14.34 -4.73 4.03
CA ASP A 22 -15.38 -3.96 4.73
C ASP A 22 -15.40 -4.09 6.27
N PHE A 23 -14.39 -4.72 6.89
CA PHE A 23 -14.28 -4.81 8.34
C PHE A 23 -13.72 -3.53 8.97
N TYR A 24 -12.81 -2.86 8.25
CA TYR A 24 -12.22 -1.59 8.64
C TYR A 24 -12.63 -0.47 7.70
N GLU A 25 -12.62 0.75 8.21
CA GLU A 25 -12.72 1.97 7.42
C GLU A 25 -11.58 2.94 7.77
N MET A 26 -11.22 3.78 6.80
CA MET A 26 -10.23 4.83 7.00
C MET A 26 -10.96 6.09 7.47
N GLU A 27 -10.65 6.54 8.68
CA GLU A 27 -11.11 7.82 9.22
C GLU A 27 -9.97 8.82 9.16
N GLU A 28 -10.26 10.02 8.69
CA GLU A 28 -9.35 11.15 8.73
C GLU A 28 -9.58 11.90 10.04
N ASP A 29 -8.54 12.02 10.87
CA ASP A 29 -8.63 12.84 12.08
C ASP A 29 -8.57 14.34 11.75
N ASP A 30 -8.80 15.19 12.76
CA ASP A 30 -8.79 16.65 12.60
C ASP A 30 -7.45 17.21 12.07
N ASP A 31 -6.36 16.44 12.19
CA ASP A 31 -5.02 16.78 11.71
C ASP A 31 -4.75 16.23 10.28
N GLY A 32 -5.76 15.67 9.61
CA GLY A 32 -5.66 15.11 8.26
C GLY A 32 -4.96 13.75 8.21
N LYS A 33 -4.74 13.10 9.36
CA LYS A 33 -4.06 11.82 9.44
C LYS A 33 -5.08 10.69 9.36
N LYS A 34 -4.93 9.88 8.32
CA LYS A 34 -5.77 8.69 8.10
C LYS A 34 -5.42 7.61 9.13
N THR A 35 -6.42 7.17 9.89
CA THR A 35 -6.34 6.07 10.84
C THR A 35 -7.37 5.00 10.50
N MET A 36 -7.03 3.74 10.76
CA MET A 36 -7.93 2.61 10.51
C MET A 36 -8.78 2.35 11.75
N LYS A 37 -10.10 2.31 11.60
CA LYS A 37 -11.05 1.94 12.66
C LYS A 37 -11.97 0.81 12.21
N GLU A 38 -12.44 0.02 13.18
CA GLU A 38 -13.45 -1.01 12.93
C GLU A 38 -14.77 -0.34 12.55
N LYS A 39 -15.38 -0.81 11.48
CA LYS A 39 -16.68 -0.31 11.03
C LYS A 39 -17.77 -0.76 12.02
N GLU A 40 -18.62 0.16 12.47
CA GLU A 40 -19.63 -0.14 13.51
C GLU A 40 -20.61 -1.26 13.10
N ASP A 41 -20.91 -1.38 11.80
CA ASP A 41 -21.79 -2.40 11.22
C ASP A 41 -21.00 -3.54 10.52
N ALA A 42 -19.75 -3.78 10.92
CA ALA A 42 -18.94 -4.85 10.33
C ALA A 42 -19.60 -6.23 10.54
N ALA A 43 -20.12 -6.81 9.46
CA ALA A 43 -20.58 -8.19 9.45
C ALA A 43 -19.41 -9.12 9.10
N VAL A 44 -19.24 -10.19 9.88
CA VAL A 44 -18.25 -11.22 9.55
C VAL A 44 -18.76 -12.02 8.34
N PRO A 45 -18.01 -12.04 7.22
CA PRO A 45 -18.40 -12.78 6.02
C PRO A 45 -18.53 -14.28 6.26
N GLY A 46 -19.28 -14.95 5.38
CA GLY A 46 -19.43 -16.39 5.42
C GLY A 46 -18.14 -17.13 5.04
N PRO A 47 -18.01 -18.44 5.39
CA PRO A 47 -16.85 -19.24 5.01
C PRO A 47 -16.59 -19.31 3.51
N ASP A 48 -17.63 -19.19 2.68
CA ASP A 48 -17.48 -19.24 1.22
C ASP A 48 -16.91 -17.94 0.64
N GLU A 49 -17.20 -16.79 1.25
CA GLU A 49 -16.66 -15.49 0.85
C GLU A 49 -15.17 -15.37 1.25
N LEU A 50 -14.82 -15.85 2.45
CA LEU A 50 -13.45 -15.82 2.97
C LEU A 50 -12.47 -16.75 2.21
N LYS A 51 -12.98 -17.73 1.46
CA LYS A 51 -12.16 -18.58 0.58
C LYS A 51 -11.69 -17.84 -0.67
N THR A 52 -12.43 -16.82 -1.10
CA THR A 52 -12.13 -16.07 -2.32
C THR A 52 -11.22 -14.89 -2.03
N GLU A 53 -10.42 -14.52 -3.02
CA GLU A 53 -9.57 -13.32 -2.95
C GLU A 53 -10.37 -12.04 -2.69
N GLY A 54 -11.60 -11.96 -3.20
CA GLY A 54 -12.47 -10.79 -3.04
C GLY A 54 -12.96 -10.55 -1.61
N GLY A 55 -12.77 -11.50 -0.69
CA GLY A 55 -13.05 -11.33 0.74
C GLY A 55 -11.95 -10.60 1.52
N TRP A 56 -10.82 -10.27 0.89
CA TRP A 56 -9.61 -9.76 1.56
C TRP A 56 -9.11 -8.45 0.96
N CYS A 57 -8.56 -7.59 1.82
CA CYS A 57 -7.89 -6.35 1.44
C CYS A 57 -6.60 -6.11 2.23
N HIS A 58 -5.71 -5.28 1.70
CA HIS A 58 -4.47 -4.87 2.37
C HIS A 58 -4.77 -3.96 3.57
N CYS A 59 -4.23 -4.29 4.75
CA CYS A 59 -4.40 -3.47 5.96
C CYS A 59 -3.07 -2.92 6.51
N ALA A 60 -1.98 -3.06 5.77
CA ALA A 60 -0.71 -2.40 6.03
C ALA A 60 -0.43 -1.36 4.93
N PRO A 61 0.30 -0.26 5.25
CA PRO A 61 0.68 0.73 4.24
C PRO A 61 1.52 0.09 3.14
N PHE A 62 1.19 0.43 1.88
CA PHE A 62 1.95 0.01 0.72
C PHE A 62 3.40 0.49 0.82
N LEU A 63 4.32 -0.32 0.30
CA LEU A 63 5.75 -0.01 0.28
C LEU A 63 6.16 0.41 -1.14
N LEU A 64 6.38 1.72 -1.32
CA LEU A 64 6.81 2.31 -2.58
C LEU A 64 8.18 1.76 -3.03
N SER A 65 8.49 1.94 -4.31
CA SER A 65 9.79 1.63 -4.92
C SER A 65 10.97 2.29 -4.18
N THR A 66 10.73 3.42 -3.51
CA THR A 66 11.70 4.13 -2.67
C THR A 66 11.98 3.46 -1.32
N GLY A 67 11.26 2.39 -0.98
CA GLY A 67 11.34 1.68 0.30
C GLY A 67 10.66 2.42 1.47
N LYS A 68 9.76 3.36 1.17
CA LYS A 68 8.94 4.11 2.14
C LYS A 68 7.45 3.94 1.82
N SER A 69 6.58 4.32 2.75
CA SER A 69 5.12 4.25 2.57
C SER A 69 4.47 5.57 2.13
N SER A 70 5.26 6.62 1.92
CA SER A 70 4.77 7.90 1.43
C SER A 70 5.86 8.65 0.67
N TRP A 71 5.43 9.42 -0.32
CA TRP A 71 6.30 10.35 -1.03
C TRP A 71 6.67 11.53 -0.12
N PRO A 72 7.90 12.06 -0.24
CA PRO A 72 8.27 13.28 0.45
C PRO A 72 7.50 14.47 -0.11
N ASP A 73 7.35 15.50 0.71
CA ASP A 73 6.78 16.78 0.28
C ASP A 73 7.71 17.44 -0.74
N LEU A 74 7.31 17.40 -2.02
CA LEU A 74 8.11 17.87 -3.14
C LEU A 74 8.21 19.40 -3.17
N GLU A 75 7.22 20.13 -2.66
CA GLU A 75 7.28 21.60 -2.55
C GLU A 75 8.37 22.01 -1.56
N LYS A 76 8.38 21.40 -0.36
CA LYS A 76 9.43 21.64 0.63
C LYS A 76 10.83 21.22 0.17
N LEU A 77 10.91 20.22 -0.72
CA LEU A 77 12.18 19.84 -1.33
C LEU A 77 12.61 20.84 -2.41
N GLN A 78 11.67 21.34 -3.22
CA GLN A 78 11.94 22.37 -4.22
C GLN A 78 12.48 23.65 -3.57
N GLU A 79 11.87 24.12 -2.48
CA GLU A 79 12.37 25.26 -1.69
C GLU A 79 13.83 25.04 -1.23
N LYS A 80 14.15 23.85 -0.74
CA LYS A 80 15.52 23.49 -0.33
C LYS A 80 16.50 23.40 -1.51
N ALA A 81 16.01 23.07 -2.71
CA ALA A 81 16.83 23.06 -3.91
C ALA A 81 17.19 24.49 -4.33
N GLU A 82 16.23 25.41 -4.25
CA GLU A 82 16.43 26.84 -4.50
C GLU A 82 17.37 27.50 -3.47
N GLU A 83 17.34 27.04 -2.21
CA GLU A 83 18.32 27.40 -1.18
C GLU A 83 19.70 26.74 -1.36
N GLY A 84 19.87 25.86 -2.36
CA GLY A 84 21.12 25.17 -2.65
C GLY A 84 21.49 24.06 -1.66
N LEU A 85 20.54 23.62 -0.82
CA LEU A 85 20.76 22.55 0.17
C LEU A 85 20.66 21.14 -0.44
N ILE A 86 19.92 21.01 -1.54
CA ILE A 86 19.81 19.78 -2.32
C ILE A 86 19.88 20.10 -3.82
N SER A 87 20.17 19.09 -4.64
CA SER A 87 20.19 19.25 -6.10
C SER A 87 18.78 19.24 -6.69
N GLU A 88 18.49 20.13 -7.63
CA GLU A 88 17.26 20.13 -8.43
C GLU A 88 17.04 18.80 -9.18
N ASP A 89 18.12 18.12 -9.59
CA ASP A 89 18.02 16.82 -10.26
C ASP A 89 17.39 15.76 -9.34
N ILE A 90 17.66 15.82 -8.02
CA ILE A 90 17.06 14.90 -7.04
C ILE A 90 15.54 15.11 -6.95
N VAL A 91 15.10 16.37 -6.91
CA VAL A 91 13.66 16.69 -6.84
C VAL A 91 12.95 16.23 -8.11
N ARG A 92 13.56 16.49 -9.27
CA ARG A 92 13.03 16.05 -10.57
C ARG A 92 12.94 14.53 -10.68
N ASP A 93 13.96 13.80 -10.20
CA ASP A 93 13.97 12.34 -10.28
C ASP A 93 12.95 11.73 -9.31
N LEU A 94 12.76 12.31 -8.11
CA LEU A 94 11.70 11.93 -7.19
C LEU A 94 10.30 12.18 -7.77
N GLN A 95 10.08 13.35 -8.38
CA GLN A 95 8.81 13.66 -9.06
C GLN A 95 8.51 12.64 -10.17
N LYS A 96 9.50 12.31 -11.01
CA LYS A 96 9.32 11.28 -12.05
C LYS A 96 8.99 9.91 -11.48
N GLN A 97 9.61 9.52 -10.37
CA GLN A 97 9.29 8.23 -9.75
C GLN A 97 7.86 8.24 -9.20
N GLN A 98 7.45 9.33 -8.54
CA GLN A 98 6.09 9.51 -8.04
C GLN A 98 5.04 9.48 -9.15
N ASP A 99 5.30 10.12 -10.30
CA ASP A 99 4.36 10.16 -11.42
C ASP A 99 4.22 8.82 -12.16
N ASN A 100 5.24 7.96 -12.10
CA ASN A 100 5.27 6.66 -12.79
C ASN A 100 4.78 5.50 -11.91
N GLU A 101 4.71 5.68 -10.60
CA GLU A 101 4.26 4.65 -9.66
C GLU A 101 2.76 4.78 -9.42
N ALA A 102 2.04 3.66 -9.51
CA ALA A 102 0.60 3.64 -9.29
C ALA A 102 0.27 4.09 -7.86
N ALA A 103 -0.84 4.82 -7.71
CA ALA A 103 -1.35 5.15 -6.39
C ALA A 103 -1.91 3.88 -5.75
N HIS A 104 -1.44 3.57 -4.55
CA HIS A 104 -1.94 2.49 -3.72
C HIS A 104 -2.50 3.06 -2.42
N GLU A 105 -3.80 2.88 -2.23
CA GLU A 105 -4.51 3.25 -1.02
C GLU A 105 -4.59 2.10 -0.01
N MET A 106 -4.86 2.46 1.25
CA MET A 106 -5.15 1.46 2.28
C MET A 106 -6.48 0.77 1.99
N LEU A 107 -6.61 -0.50 2.35
CA LEU A 107 -7.82 -1.33 2.17
C LEU A 107 -8.15 -1.66 0.70
N GLU A 108 -7.17 -1.59 -0.20
CA GLU A 108 -7.29 -2.11 -1.57
C GLU A 108 -7.44 -3.64 -1.58
N GLY A 109 -8.31 -4.15 -2.46
CA GLY A 109 -8.56 -5.58 -2.63
C GLY A 109 -7.37 -6.30 -3.27
N ILE A 110 -7.12 -7.55 -2.88
CA ILE A 110 -5.96 -8.33 -3.37
C ILE A 110 -6.17 -8.95 -4.76
N GLU A 111 -7.32 -8.70 -5.39
CA GLU A 111 -7.73 -9.29 -6.67
C GLU A 111 -6.82 -8.84 -7.83
N GLU A 112 -6.38 -7.59 -7.80
CA GLU A 112 -5.52 -6.99 -8.82
C GLU A 112 -4.09 -7.54 -8.75
N ASP A 113 -3.52 -7.68 -7.55
CA ASP A 113 -2.19 -8.28 -7.31
C ASP A 113 -2.09 -9.70 -7.89
N LEU A 114 -3.17 -10.47 -7.76
CA LEU A 114 -3.23 -11.83 -8.26
C LEU A 114 -3.37 -11.89 -9.78
N ALA A 115 -3.96 -10.88 -10.42
CA ALA A 115 -4.06 -10.83 -11.88
C ALA A 115 -2.68 -10.72 -12.53
N GLU A 116 -1.73 -10.01 -11.91
CA GLU A 116 -0.34 -9.93 -12.36
C GLU A 116 0.43 -11.25 -12.18
N LEU A 117 0.02 -12.07 -11.21
CA LEU A 117 0.65 -13.34 -10.86
C LEU A 117 0.06 -14.56 -11.58
N LYS A 118 -1.10 -14.44 -12.24
CA LYS A 118 -1.70 -15.54 -13.00
C LYS A 118 -0.88 -15.77 -14.28
N PRO A 119 -0.05 -16.83 -14.40
CA PRO A 119 0.55 -17.17 -15.68
C PRO A 119 -0.57 -17.56 -16.64
N GLU A 120 -0.41 -17.24 -17.93
CA GLU A 120 -1.28 -17.80 -18.98
C GLU A 120 -1.28 -19.34 -18.86
N GLY A 121 -2.34 -19.91 -18.28
CA GLY A 121 -2.52 -21.35 -18.13
C GLY A 121 -2.49 -21.95 -16.72
N ALA A 122 -2.53 -21.16 -15.64
CA ALA A 122 -2.82 -21.75 -14.32
C ALA A 122 -4.29 -22.18 -14.26
N GLU A 123 -4.52 -23.50 -14.24
CA GLU A 123 -5.84 -24.10 -14.10
C GLU A 123 -6.58 -23.52 -12.89
N THR A 124 -7.76 -22.97 -13.17
CA THR A 124 -8.72 -22.50 -12.18
C THR A 124 -9.02 -23.63 -11.20
N SER A 125 -8.78 -23.41 -9.91
CA SER A 125 -9.40 -24.27 -8.89
C SER A 125 -10.91 -24.12 -9.04
N PRO A 126 -11.67 -25.21 -9.32
CA PRO A 126 -13.10 -25.12 -9.55
C PRO A 126 -13.83 -24.67 -8.27
N ALA A 127 -14.86 -23.85 -8.50
CA ALA A 127 -15.81 -23.34 -7.52
C ALA A 127 -16.48 -24.43 -6.67
#